data_AF-A0A935KIB2-F1
#
_entry.id   AF-A0A935KIB2-F1
#
_cell.length_a   1.000
_cell.length_b   1.000
_cell.length_c   1.000
_cell.angle_alpha   90.00
_cell.angle_beta   90.00
_cell.angle_gamma   90.00
#
_symmetry.space_group_name_H-M   'P 1'
#
loop_
_entity.id
_entity.type
_entity.pdbx_description
1 polymer ?
#
loop_
_entity_poly.entity_id
_entity_poly.type
_entity_poly.pdbx_seq_one_letter_code
_entity_poly.pdbx_strand_id
1 'polypeptide(L)'
;MKSSGLLLFFAALLSFVSAQSQGIKGTVVLKLGNKLEGTITQLDLTGENNGLVYIETITTEITKKKRSRTSSTITEKNGYNPAIISRVIIEGKTYLFKDLRYGYDDKEIFQNCLVQHYFGNDSLAIYEWKNAKGETGYYVSTPRFTEYAEDINHPKYEGDGFGSFTAIKFSRCSVLAKKIYDREPGYFYDRKLNSNEEKLAVWKRIMQEYINCF
;
A
#
# COMPACT_ATOMS: atom_id res chain seq x y z
N MET A 1 -15.45 -27.06 -64.22
CA MET A 1 -14.54 -26.73 -63.09
C MET A 1 -15.19 -25.60 -62.29
N LYS A 2 -15.80 -25.95 -61.16
CA LYS A 2 -16.43 -25.01 -60.21
C LYS A 2 -15.47 -24.89 -59.02
N SER A 3 -14.97 -23.70 -58.75
CA SER A 3 -14.23 -23.39 -57.51
C SER A 3 -15.14 -22.53 -56.64
N SER A 4 -15.62 -23.12 -55.55
CA SER A 4 -16.34 -22.44 -54.48
C SER A 4 -15.34 -22.19 -53.35
N GLY A 5 -14.81 -20.96 -53.28
CA GLY A 5 -14.01 -20.50 -52.15
C GLY A 5 -14.94 -20.06 -51.01
N LEU A 6 -15.16 -20.95 -50.05
CA LEU A 6 -15.95 -20.69 -48.85
C LEU A 6 -15.15 -19.76 -47.91
N LEU A 7 -15.60 -18.52 -47.75
CA LEU A 7 -15.17 -17.61 -46.69
C LEU A 7 -15.61 -18.19 -45.34
N LEU A 8 -14.64 -18.57 -44.50
CA LEU A 8 -14.86 -18.83 -43.08
C LEU A 8 -14.55 -17.55 -42.30
N PHE A 9 -15.61 -16.78 -42.02
CA PHE A 9 -15.61 -15.71 -41.03
C PHE A 9 -15.46 -16.34 -39.63
N PHE A 10 -14.29 -16.18 -39.01
CA PHE A 10 -14.11 -16.40 -37.57
C PHE A 10 -14.62 -15.15 -36.82
N ALA A 11 -15.91 -15.14 -36.49
CA ALA A 11 -16.45 -14.20 -35.52
C ALA A 11 -16.20 -14.76 -34.10
N ALA A 12 -14.97 -14.59 -33.60
CA ALA A 12 -14.71 -14.71 -32.17
C ALA A 12 -15.35 -13.50 -31.48
N LEU A 13 -16.61 -13.65 -31.09
CA LEU A 13 -17.22 -12.78 -30.08
C LEU A 13 -16.40 -12.90 -28.81
N LEU A 14 -15.49 -11.94 -28.62
CA LEU A 14 -14.90 -11.63 -27.33
C LEU A 14 -16.04 -11.14 -26.43
N SER A 15 -16.70 -12.09 -25.76
CA SER A 15 -17.44 -11.79 -24.55
C SER A 15 -16.42 -11.33 -23.52
N PHE A 16 -16.17 -10.02 -23.47
CA PHE A 16 -15.61 -9.37 -22.30
C PHE A 16 -16.63 -9.53 -21.17
N VAL A 17 -16.60 -10.70 -20.52
CA VAL A 17 -17.09 -10.83 -19.15
C VAL A 17 -16.16 -9.92 -18.37
N SER A 18 -16.64 -8.72 -18.04
CA SER A 18 -16.01 -7.92 -17.00
C SER A 18 -15.98 -8.82 -15.77
N ALA A 19 -14.79 -9.30 -15.42
CA ALA A 19 -14.58 -10.06 -14.21
C ALA A 19 -14.94 -9.13 -13.05
N GLN A 20 -16.18 -9.23 -12.59
CA GLN A 20 -16.65 -8.55 -11.39
C GLN A 20 -15.80 -9.13 -10.26
N SER A 21 -14.78 -8.37 -9.81
CA SER A 21 -13.81 -8.84 -8.83
C SER A 21 -14.59 -9.47 -7.67
N GLN A 22 -14.36 -10.75 -7.38
CA GLN A 22 -14.96 -11.40 -6.22
C GLN A 22 -14.57 -10.55 -4.99
N GLY A 23 -15.58 -9.97 -4.34
CA GLY A 23 -15.33 -9.06 -3.23
C GLY A 23 -14.63 -9.77 -2.07
N ILE A 24 -13.83 -9.01 -1.33
CA ILE A 24 -13.00 -9.52 -0.23
C ILE A 24 -13.69 -9.18 1.09
N LYS A 25 -13.87 -10.16 1.97
CA LYS A 25 -14.41 -9.90 3.32
C LYS A 25 -13.38 -9.15 4.16
N GLY A 26 -13.80 -8.07 4.80
CA GLY A 26 -12.91 -7.28 5.64
C GLY A 26 -13.61 -6.11 6.32
N THR A 27 -12.78 -5.27 6.95
CA THR A 27 -13.21 -4.05 7.62
C THR A 27 -12.53 -2.84 7.00
N VAL A 28 -13.31 -1.83 6.64
CA VAL A 28 -12.81 -0.50 6.25
C VAL A 28 -12.95 0.42 7.45
N VAL A 29 -11.86 1.07 7.84
CA VAL A 29 -11.86 2.08 8.90
C VAL A 29 -11.62 3.44 8.28
N LEU A 30 -12.58 4.35 8.43
CA LEU A 30 -12.47 5.72 7.91
C LEU A 30 -11.65 6.59 8.87
N LYS A 31 -11.05 7.68 8.37
CA LYS A 31 -10.28 8.63 9.18
C LYS A 31 -11.08 9.28 10.31
N LEU A 32 -12.40 9.34 10.18
CA LEU A 32 -13.32 9.84 11.22
C LEU A 32 -13.70 8.76 12.26
N GLY A 33 -13.10 7.57 12.20
CA GLY A 33 -13.26 6.52 13.19
C GLY A 33 -14.39 5.52 12.91
N ASN A 34 -15.22 5.73 11.89
CA ASN A 34 -16.24 4.75 11.47
C ASN A 34 -15.56 3.44 11.05
N LYS A 35 -16.05 2.33 11.60
CA LYS A 35 -15.63 0.98 11.21
C LYS A 35 -16.78 0.32 10.48
N LEU A 36 -16.53 -0.13 9.26
CA LEU A 36 -17.51 -0.74 8.38
C LEU A 36 -17.03 -2.16 8.08
N GLU A 37 -17.79 -3.16 8.50
CA GLU A 37 -17.50 -4.58 8.24
C GLU A 37 -18.39 -5.09 7.12
N GLY A 38 -17.81 -5.75 6.12
CA GLY A 38 -18.55 -6.13 4.94
C GLY A 38 -17.74 -6.78 3.83
N THR A 39 -18.32 -6.81 2.64
CA THR A 39 -17.65 -7.22 1.40
C THR A 39 -17.05 -6.01 0.71
N ILE A 40 -15.73 -5.97 0.57
CA ILE A 40 -14.99 -4.89 -0.09
C ILE A 40 -14.82 -5.23 -1.57
N THR A 41 -15.09 -4.28 -2.45
CA THR A 41 -14.97 -4.43 -3.92
C THR A 41 -14.22 -3.24 -4.51
N GLN A 42 -13.63 -3.44 -5.70
CA GLN A 42 -12.76 -2.45 -6.35
C GLN A 42 -11.57 -2.05 -5.47
N LEU A 43 -10.91 -3.09 -4.95
CA LEU A 43 -9.71 -2.98 -4.13
C LEU A 43 -8.62 -3.84 -4.76
N ASP A 44 -7.52 -3.23 -5.17
CA ASP A 44 -6.33 -3.93 -5.67
C ASP A 44 -5.29 -4.06 -4.56
N LEU A 45 -5.08 -5.29 -4.10
CA LEU A 45 -4.07 -5.60 -3.06
C LEU A 45 -2.64 -5.49 -3.59
N THR A 46 -2.46 -5.55 -4.90
CA THR A 46 -1.17 -5.74 -5.57
C THR A 46 -0.80 -4.63 -6.55
N GLY A 47 -1.64 -3.62 -6.66
CA GLY A 47 -1.54 -2.52 -7.61
C GLY A 47 -2.02 -1.19 -7.02
N GLU A 48 -2.39 -0.27 -7.91
CA GLU A 48 -2.84 1.07 -7.56
C GLU A 48 -4.34 1.11 -7.30
N ASN A 49 -4.77 1.93 -6.32
CA ASN A 49 -6.19 2.12 -6.01
C ASN A 49 -6.59 3.56 -6.34
N ASN A 50 -6.74 3.88 -7.62
CA ASN A 50 -7.05 5.26 -8.06
C ASN A 50 -8.56 5.58 -8.08
N GLY A 51 -9.40 4.55 -7.98
CA GLY A 51 -10.85 4.67 -7.93
C GLY A 51 -11.42 4.72 -6.51
N LEU A 52 -12.74 4.61 -6.41
CA LEU A 52 -13.42 4.43 -5.13
C LEU A 52 -13.31 2.97 -4.68
N VAL A 53 -13.06 2.79 -3.39
CA VAL A 53 -13.16 1.49 -2.72
C VAL A 53 -14.58 1.34 -2.19
N TYR A 54 -15.27 0.30 -2.62
CA TYR A 54 -16.66 0.06 -2.21
C TYR A 54 -16.74 -0.97 -1.10
N ILE A 55 -17.56 -0.71 -0.10
CA ILE A 55 -17.91 -1.71 0.93
C ILE A 55 -19.42 -1.93 0.94
N GLU A 56 -19.80 -3.20 0.83
CA GLU A 56 -21.17 -3.67 1.01
C GLU A 56 -21.33 -4.21 2.44
N THR A 57 -22.15 -3.53 3.23
CA THR A 57 -22.49 -3.90 4.60
C THR A 57 -23.90 -4.48 4.64
N ILE A 58 -24.11 -5.44 5.55
CA ILE A 58 -25.41 -6.09 5.74
C ILE A 58 -25.86 -5.81 7.17
N THR A 59 -26.96 -5.09 7.32
CA THR A 59 -27.56 -4.80 8.62
C THR A 59 -28.85 -5.58 8.75
N THR A 60 -29.03 -6.32 9.85
CA THR A 60 -30.30 -6.96 10.17
C THR A 60 -31.07 -6.10 11.15
N GLU A 61 -32.17 -5.53 10.70
CA GLU A 61 -33.11 -4.85 11.58
C GLU A 61 -34.12 -5.85 12.14
N ILE A 62 -34.30 -5.84 13.47
CA ILE A 62 -35.28 -6.69 14.15
C ILE A 62 -36.35 -5.80 14.76
N THR A 63 -37.53 -5.79 14.15
CA THR A 63 -38.68 -5.06 14.68
C THR A 63 -39.49 -6.01 15.56
N LYS A 64 -39.55 -5.73 16.87
CA LYS A 64 -40.42 -6.46 17.80
C LYS A 64 -41.73 -5.70 17.99
N LYS A 65 -42.85 -6.26 17.49
CA LYS A 65 -44.19 -5.90 17.95
C LYS A 65 -44.72 -6.99 18.89
N LYS A 66 -45.62 -6.62 19.81
CA LYS A 66 -46.18 -7.43 20.94
C LYS A 66 -46.57 -8.90 20.63
N ARG A 67 -46.69 -9.32 19.36
CA ARG A 67 -47.02 -10.70 18.93
C ARG A 67 -46.28 -11.19 17.66
N SER A 68 -45.35 -10.45 17.06
CA SER A 68 -44.56 -10.93 15.91
C SER A 68 -43.14 -10.38 15.93
N ARG A 69 -42.18 -11.25 15.56
CA ARG A 69 -40.79 -10.88 15.29
C ARG A 69 -40.61 -10.86 13.78
N THR A 70 -40.43 -9.68 13.21
CA THR A 70 -40.12 -9.54 11.79
C THR A 70 -38.67 -9.08 11.69
N SER A 71 -37.86 -9.80 10.90
CA SER A 71 -36.49 -9.42 10.57
C SER A 71 -36.42 -8.97 9.12
N SER A 72 -35.81 -7.82 8.87
CA SER A 72 -35.46 -7.35 7.53
C SER A 72 -33.96 -7.20 7.41
N THR A 73 -33.43 -7.58 6.25
CA THR A 73 -32.03 -7.42 5.90
C THR A 73 -31.91 -6.22 4.98
N ILE A 74 -31.07 -5.26 5.35
CA ILE A 74 -30.73 -4.09 4.55
C ILE A 74 -29.29 -4.26 4.06
N THR A 75 -29.10 -4.18 2.76
CA THR A 75 -27.77 -4.18 2.13
C THR A 75 -27.45 -2.76 1.69
N GLU A 76 -26.35 -2.20 2.20
CA GLU A 76 -25.87 -0.88 1.82
C GLU A 76 -24.50 -0.99 1.16
N LYS A 77 -24.35 -0.37 -0.02
CA LYS A 77 -23.08 -0.30 -0.75
C LYS A 77 -22.60 1.14 -0.84
N ASN A 78 -21.51 1.45 -0.16
CA ASN A 78 -20.94 2.80 -0.10
C ASN A 78 -19.52 2.82 -0.70
N GLY A 79 -19.24 3.83 -1.52
CA GLY A 79 -17.93 4.05 -2.13
C GLY A 79 -17.14 5.13 -1.41
N TYR A 80 -15.87 4.87 -1.11
CA TYR A 80 -14.99 5.78 -0.38
C TYR A 80 -13.70 6.03 -1.16
N ASN A 81 -13.25 7.28 -1.18
CA ASN A 81 -11.94 7.63 -1.72
C ASN A 81 -10.83 7.06 -0.79
N PRO A 82 -9.78 6.41 -1.31
CA PRO A 82 -8.65 5.92 -0.51
C PRO A 82 -8.11 6.94 0.50
N ALA A 83 -8.09 8.23 0.13
CA ALA A 83 -7.60 9.31 0.99
C ALA A 83 -8.40 9.51 2.29
N ILE A 84 -9.67 9.07 2.36
CA ILE A 84 -10.50 9.15 3.57
C ILE A 84 -10.54 7.83 4.35
N ILE A 85 -9.98 6.76 3.79
CA ILE A 85 -9.80 5.48 4.47
C ILE A 85 -8.53 5.57 5.30
N SER A 86 -8.65 5.30 6.61
CA SER A 86 -7.49 5.22 7.50
C SER A 86 -6.74 3.90 7.31
N ARG A 87 -7.48 2.77 7.26
CA ARG A 87 -6.91 1.44 7.09
C ARG A 87 -7.96 0.45 6.61
N VAL A 88 -7.50 -0.62 6.00
CA VAL A 88 -8.30 -1.79 5.59
C VAL A 88 -7.80 -3.01 6.34
N ILE A 89 -8.70 -3.81 6.90
CA ILE A 89 -8.37 -5.04 7.63
C ILE A 89 -8.93 -6.23 6.87
N ILE A 90 -8.07 -7.13 6.40
CA ILE A 90 -8.43 -8.33 5.65
C ILE A 90 -7.69 -9.50 6.29
N GLU A 91 -8.42 -10.56 6.66
CA GLU A 91 -7.83 -11.76 7.29
C GLU A 91 -6.94 -11.43 8.51
N GLY A 92 -7.34 -10.45 9.31
CA GLY A 92 -6.57 -9.97 10.48
C GLY A 92 -5.34 -9.12 10.16
N LYS A 93 -4.96 -8.98 8.89
CA LYS A 93 -3.87 -8.11 8.45
C LYS A 93 -4.38 -6.69 8.23
N THR A 94 -3.61 -5.72 8.68
CA THR A 94 -3.92 -4.29 8.51
C THR A 94 -3.12 -3.71 7.37
N TYR A 95 -3.82 -3.07 6.44
CA TYR A 95 -3.27 -2.38 5.29
C TYR A 95 -3.56 -0.89 5.36
N LEU A 96 -2.62 -0.10 4.87
CA LEU A 96 -2.70 1.35 4.74
C LEU A 96 -2.57 1.73 3.27
N PHE A 97 -3.24 2.81 2.85
CA PHE A 97 -3.00 3.38 1.52
C PHE A 97 -1.76 4.26 1.56
N LYS A 98 -0.81 4.01 0.66
CA LYS A 98 0.41 4.79 0.55
C LYS A 98 0.87 4.92 -0.90
N ASP A 99 1.33 6.11 -1.25
CA ASP A 99 2.02 6.34 -2.52
C ASP A 99 3.46 5.82 -2.42
N LEU A 100 3.90 5.04 -3.41
CA LEU A 100 5.16 4.32 -3.42
C LEU A 100 6.03 4.79 -4.58
N ARG A 101 7.17 5.39 -4.27
CA ARG A 101 8.18 5.72 -5.30
C ARG A 101 9.10 4.52 -5.48
N TYR A 102 9.17 4.00 -6.71
CA TYR A 102 9.98 2.83 -7.06
C TYR A 102 11.21 3.16 -7.92
N GLY A 103 11.41 4.43 -8.25
CA GLY A 103 12.52 4.87 -9.08
C GLY A 103 13.05 6.27 -8.75
N TYR A 104 13.82 6.81 -9.69
CA TYR A 104 14.58 8.06 -9.55
C TYR A 104 13.78 9.28 -10.00
N ASP A 105 12.93 9.10 -11.01
CA ASP A 105 12.08 10.17 -11.53
C ASP A 105 10.87 10.36 -10.59
N ASP A 106 10.48 11.61 -10.36
CA ASP A 106 9.28 11.95 -9.59
C ASP A 106 7.99 11.45 -10.29
N LYS A 107 8.08 10.94 -11.52
CA LYS A 107 7.00 10.24 -12.24
C LYS A 107 6.91 8.74 -11.94
N GLU A 108 7.92 8.14 -11.32
CA GLU A 108 7.96 6.69 -11.00
C GLU A 108 7.31 6.42 -9.63
N ILE A 109 6.02 6.76 -9.54
CA ILE A 109 5.19 6.64 -8.33
C ILE A 109 3.99 5.74 -8.63
N PHE A 110 3.78 4.72 -7.81
CA PHE A 110 2.50 4.01 -7.71
C PHE A 110 1.62 4.71 -6.67
N GLN A 111 0.36 4.96 -7.03
CA GLN A 111 -0.57 5.70 -6.20
C GLN A 111 -1.48 4.78 -5.38
N ASN A 112 -1.72 5.16 -4.12
CA ASN A 112 -2.68 4.50 -3.23
C ASN A 112 -2.48 2.96 -3.17
N CYS A 113 -1.24 2.49 -3.03
CA CYS A 113 -0.98 1.07 -2.86
C CYS A 113 -1.35 0.62 -1.44
N LEU A 114 -1.85 -0.61 -1.31
CA LEU A 114 -2.13 -1.20 -0.01
C LEU A 114 -0.88 -1.82 0.59
N VAL A 115 -0.34 -1.16 1.60
CA VAL A 115 0.89 -1.59 2.26
C VAL A 115 0.64 -2.07 3.68
N GLN A 116 1.43 -3.04 4.13
CA GLN A 116 1.45 -3.49 5.52
C GLN A 116 2.57 -2.79 6.26
N HIS A 117 2.31 -2.41 7.51
CA HIS A 117 3.36 -1.92 8.39
C HIS A 117 4.32 -3.05 8.74
N TYR A 118 5.61 -2.87 8.44
CA TYR A 118 6.66 -3.86 8.70
C TYR A 118 7.51 -3.49 9.92
N PHE A 119 7.87 -2.21 10.08
CA PHE A 119 8.68 -1.73 11.19
C PHE A 119 8.49 -0.23 11.42
N GLY A 120 8.65 0.25 12.65
CA GLY A 120 8.62 1.69 12.98
C GLY A 120 7.29 2.16 13.57
N ASN A 121 6.92 3.40 13.26
CA ASN A 121 5.68 4.06 13.70
C ASN A 121 5.10 4.97 12.61
N ASP A 122 3.95 5.60 12.86
CA ASP A 122 3.23 6.41 11.86
C ASP A 122 4.04 7.57 11.24
N SER A 123 5.08 8.07 11.93
CA SER A 123 5.93 9.16 11.44
C SER A 123 7.21 8.69 10.76
N LEU A 124 7.59 7.42 10.98
CA LEU A 124 8.83 6.81 10.49
C LEU A 124 8.63 5.30 10.41
N ALA A 125 8.37 4.79 9.21
CA ALA A 125 8.01 3.39 9.03
C ALA A 125 8.68 2.77 7.80
N ILE A 126 8.89 1.45 7.91
CA ILE A 126 9.08 0.55 6.78
C ILE A 126 7.72 -0.10 6.49
N TYR A 127 7.33 -0.01 5.24
CA TYR A 127 6.14 -0.64 4.69
C TYR A 127 6.53 -1.81 3.79
N GLU A 128 5.78 -2.90 3.88
CA GLU A 128 5.88 -4.04 2.97
C GLU A 128 4.73 -3.97 1.96
N TRP A 129 5.06 -4.14 0.68
CA TRP A 129 4.10 -4.21 -0.41
C TRP A 129 4.40 -5.43 -1.29
N LYS A 130 3.36 -6.12 -1.76
CA LYS A 130 3.49 -7.23 -2.71
C LYS A 130 2.89 -6.81 -4.04
N ASN A 131 3.67 -6.86 -5.11
CA ASN A 131 3.19 -6.50 -6.44
C ASN A 131 2.35 -7.64 -7.08
N ALA A 132 1.82 -7.40 -8.28
CA ALA A 132 1.00 -8.38 -9.01
C ALA A 132 1.71 -9.71 -9.34
N LYS A 133 3.05 -9.74 -9.31
CA LYS A 133 3.86 -10.96 -9.49
C LYS A 133 4.08 -11.72 -8.17
N GLY A 134 3.60 -11.18 -7.05
CA GLY A 134 3.85 -11.72 -5.70
C GLY A 134 5.23 -11.35 -5.14
N GLU A 135 5.99 -10.50 -5.82
CA GLU A 135 7.30 -10.04 -5.36
C GLU A 135 7.12 -9.02 -4.23
N THR A 136 7.95 -9.13 -3.20
CA THR A 136 7.86 -8.26 -2.02
C THR A 136 8.84 -7.10 -2.14
N GLY A 137 8.32 -5.88 -2.06
CA GLY A 137 9.08 -4.63 -1.97
C GLY A 137 8.98 -4.00 -0.58
N TYR A 138 10.02 -3.26 -0.19
CA TYR A 138 10.09 -2.56 1.09
C TYR A 138 10.28 -1.07 0.85
N TYR A 139 9.42 -0.27 1.47
CA TYR A 139 9.34 1.16 1.23
C TYR A 139 9.45 1.93 2.54
N VAL A 140 10.23 3.00 2.56
CA VAL A 140 10.52 3.77 3.77
C VAL A 140 9.83 5.12 3.70
N SER A 141 9.08 5.45 4.74
CA SER A 141 8.60 6.81 4.98
C SER A 141 9.44 7.44 6.09
N THR A 142 9.93 8.65 5.85
CA THR A 142 10.81 9.38 6.76
C THR A 142 10.13 10.60 7.39
N PRO A 143 10.63 11.17 8.51
CA PRO A 143 9.96 12.24 9.24
C PRO A 143 9.90 13.56 8.46
N ARG A 144 10.74 13.69 7.43
CA ARG A 144 10.69 14.75 6.41
C ARG A 144 10.44 14.09 5.05
N PHE A 145 9.74 14.81 4.18
CA PHE A 145 9.38 14.35 2.82
C PHE A 145 8.48 13.09 2.85
N THR A 146 7.31 13.24 3.49
CA THR A 146 6.35 12.14 3.77
C THR A 146 5.37 11.85 2.64
N GLU A 147 5.44 12.60 1.53
CA GLU A 147 4.49 12.52 0.41
C GLU A 147 4.35 11.08 -0.07
N TYR A 148 5.48 10.42 -0.31
CA TYR A 148 5.57 9.01 -0.71
C TYR A 148 6.46 8.21 0.25
N ALA A 149 6.34 6.89 0.21
CA ALA A 149 7.33 5.99 0.75
C ALA A 149 8.31 5.56 -0.35
N GLU A 150 9.59 5.51 -0.04
CA GLU A 150 10.67 5.29 -1.01
C GLU A 150 11.17 3.85 -0.98
N ASP A 151 11.30 3.21 -2.16
CA ASP A 151 11.90 1.87 -2.24
C ASP A 151 13.34 1.87 -1.73
N ILE A 152 13.65 0.95 -0.80
CA ILE A 152 15.00 0.78 -0.27
C ILE A 152 16.02 0.36 -1.35
N ASN A 153 15.57 -0.24 -2.44
CA ASN A 153 16.41 -0.65 -3.56
C ASN A 153 16.70 0.50 -4.54
N HIS A 154 15.83 1.51 -4.57
CA HIS A 154 15.89 2.63 -5.50
C HIS A 154 15.73 3.98 -4.75
N PRO A 155 16.66 4.31 -3.83
CA PRO A 155 16.62 5.62 -3.19
C PRO A 155 16.85 6.73 -4.23
N LYS A 156 16.17 7.88 -4.08
CA LYS A 156 16.22 9.02 -5.04
C LYS A 156 17.64 9.45 -5.41
N TYR A 157 18.55 9.29 -4.46
CA TYR A 157 19.94 9.67 -4.62
C TYR A 157 20.80 8.46 -4.28
N GLU A 158 21.81 8.22 -5.13
CA GLU A 158 22.79 7.17 -4.93
C GLU A 158 24.11 7.71 -4.38
N GLY A 159 24.98 6.81 -3.92
CA GLY A 159 26.34 7.16 -3.55
C GLY A 159 26.37 8.32 -2.55
N ASP A 160 27.13 9.38 -2.85
CA ASP A 160 27.32 10.53 -1.96
C ASP A 160 26.02 11.33 -1.76
N GLY A 161 25.12 11.26 -2.74
CA GLY A 161 23.77 11.80 -2.64
C GLY A 161 22.93 11.05 -1.60
N PHE A 162 23.02 9.72 -1.54
CA PHE A 162 22.27 8.94 -0.54
C PHE A 162 22.59 9.39 0.89
N GLY A 163 23.88 9.48 1.24
CA GLY A 163 24.32 9.90 2.58
C GLY A 163 23.86 11.30 2.93
N SER A 164 24.10 12.26 2.02
CA SER A 164 23.73 13.67 2.25
C SER A 164 22.22 13.88 2.41
N PHE A 165 21.40 13.31 1.52
CA PHE A 165 19.95 13.48 1.57
C PHE A 165 19.31 12.71 2.72
N THR A 166 19.83 11.51 3.03
CA THR A 166 19.36 10.75 4.18
C THR A 166 19.70 11.46 5.49
N ALA A 167 20.92 12.02 5.62
CA ALA A 167 21.28 12.83 6.78
C ALA A 167 20.34 14.04 6.97
N ILE A 168 19.93 14.71 5.88
CA ILE A 168 18.96 15.82 5.94
C ILE A 168 17.60 15.36 6.47
N LYS A 169 17.11 14.19 6.05
CA LYS A 169 15.83 13.60 6.54
C LYS A 169 15.84 13.41 8.06
N PHE A 170 16.99 13.08 8.63
CA PHE A 170 17.17 12.82 10.07
C PHE A 170 17.87 13.95 10.83
N SER A 171 18.05 15.12 10.21
CA SER A 171 18.81 16.27 10.77
C SER A 171 18.35 16.78 12.14
N ARG A 172 17.12 16.45 12.57
CA ARG A 172 16.68 16.77 13.94
C ARG A 172 17.39 15.95 15.03
N CYS A 173 17.97 14.82 14.67
CA CYS A 173 18.92 14.10 15.51
C CYS A 173 20.33 14.26 14.93
N SER A 174 21.06 15.28 15.39
CA SER A 174 22.34 15.69 14.81
C SER A 174 23.41 14.59 14.84
N VAL A 175 23.44 13.81 15.93
CA VAL A 175 24.37 12.67 16.08
C VAL A 175 24.10 11.63 15.00
N LEU A 176 22.86 11.17 14.86
CA LEU A 176 22.47 10.22 13.81
C LEU A 176 22.74 10.77 12.40
N ALA A 177 22.35 12.02 12.16
CA ALA A 177 22.57 12.66 10.86
C ALA A 177 24.06 12.69 10.48
N LYS A 178 24.94 12.94 11.45
CA LYS A 178 26.40 12.88 11.26
C LYS A 178 26.87 11.46 10.92
N LYS A 179 26.42 10.44 11.65
CA LYS A 179 26.78 9.02 11.34
C LYS A 179 26.40 8.60 9.93
N ILE A 180 25.21 9.01 9.48
CA ILE A 180 24.72 8.74 8.12
C ILE A 180 25.56 9.49 7.09
N TYR A 181 25.84 10.77 7.33
CA TYR A 181 26.65 11.61 6.44
C TYR A 181 28.07 11.05 6.28
N ASP A 182 28.71 10.67 7.38
CA ASP A 182 30.06 10.10 7.41
C ASP A 182 30.10 8.63 6.97
N ARG A 183 28.94 8.02 6.70
CA ARG A 183 28.79 6.60 6.34
C ARG A 183 29.43 5.67 7.35
N GLU A 184 29.20 5.92 8.64
CA GLU A 184 29.65 5.00 9.67
C GLU A 184 29.13 3.57 9.40
N PRO A 185 29.92 2.53 9.72
CA PRO A 185 29.51 1.14 9.48
C PRO A 185 28.11 0.84 10.06
N GLY A 186 27.22 0.35 9.20
CA GLY A 186 25.83 0.04 9.56
C GLY A 186 24.81 1.17 9.36
N TYR A 187 25.23 2.36 8.91
CA TYR A 187 24.34 3.50 8.59
C TYR A 187 24.26 3.80 7.08
N PHE A 188 24.87 2.94 6.28
CA PHE A 188 24.92 3.04 4.83
C PHE A 188 24.90 1.64 4.21
N TYR A 189 24.35 1.52 3.00
CA TYR A 189 24.42 0.31 2.18
C TYR A 189 24.62 0.67 0.71
N ASP A 190 25.25 -0.23 -0.03
CA ASP A 190 25.30 -0.18 -1.49
C ASP A 190 24.10 -0.94 -2.06
N ARG A 191 23.28 -0.28 -2.88
CA ARG A 191 22.05 -0.90 -3.40
C ARG A 191 22.29 -2.12 -4.30
N LYS A 192 23.46 -2.20 -4.96
CA LYS A 192 23.80 -3.25 -5.93
C LYS A 192 24.48 -4.43 -5.26
N LEU A 193 25.21 -4.17 -4.17
CA LEU A 193 26.01 -5.20 -3.50
C LEU A 193 25.28 -5.81 -2.30
N ASN A 194 24.52 -5.02 -1.54
CA ASN A 194 23.87 -5.51 -0.33
C ASN A 194 22.56 -6.24 -0.62
N SER A 195 22.25 -7.25 0.20
CA SER A 195 20.97 -7.95 0.15
C SER A 195 19.83 -7.09 0.72
N ASN A 196 18.57 -7.48 0.48
CA ASN A 196 17.43 -6.78 1.06
C ASN A 196 17.46 -6.80 2.60
N GLU A 197 17.88 -7.91 3.20
CA GLU A 197 17.99 -8.06 4.65
C GLU A 197 19.01 -7.09 5.25
N GLU A 198 20.16 -6.91 4.59
CA GLU A 198 21.19 -5.94 5.00
C GLU A 198 20.68 -4.49 4.89
N LYS A 199 20.00 -4.16 3.78
CA LYS A 199 19.38 -2.83 3.59
C LYS A 199 18.33 -2.54 4.67
N LEU A 200 17.47 -3.53 4.95
CA LEU A 200 16.49 -3.44 6.02
C LEU A 200 17.13 -3.28 7.40
N ALA A 201 18.25 -3.96 7.67
CA ALA A 201 18.97 -3.82 8.92
C ALA A 201 19.52 -2.40 9.13
N VAL A 202 20.06 -1.78 8.07
CA VAL A 202 20.49 -0.37 8.10
C VAL A 202 19.31 0.56 8.40
N TRP A 203 18.19 0.42 7.68
CA TRP A 203 17.01 1.26 7.93
C TRP A 203 16.43 1.06 9.33
N LYS A 204 16.31 -0.19 9.81
CA LYS A 204 15.85 -0.47 11.17
C LYS A 204 16.74 0.20 12.21
N ARG A 205 18.07 0.14 12.04
CA ARG A 205 19.04 0.81 12.92
C ARG A 205 18.86 2.32 12.92
N ILE A 206 18.81 2.94 11.75
CA ILE A 206 18.57 4.39 11.58
C ILE A 206 17.28 4.79 12.29
N MET A 207 16.20 4.04 12.08
CA MET A 207 14.90 4.33 12.68
C MET A 207 14.90 4.19 14.20
N GLN A 208 15.50 3.12 14.73
CA GLN A 208 15.62 2.90 16.18
C GLN A 208 16.40 4.03 16.84
N GLU A 209 17.54 4.41 16.26
CA GLU A 209 18.33 5.52 16.80
C GLU A 209 17.56 6.83 16.74
N TYR A 210 16.87 7.13 15.65
CA TYR A 210 16.08 8.35 15.53
C TYR A 210 14.95 8.42 16.57
N ILE A 211 14.24 7.31 16.78
CA ILE A 211 13.18 7.21 17.79
C ILE A 211 13.74 7.50 19.19
N ASN A 212 14.96 7.05 19.49
CA ASN A 212 15.62 7.26 20.78
C ASN A 212 16.23 8.66 20.96
N CYS A 213 16.18 9.54 19.95
CA CYS A 213 16.68 10.90 20.06
C CYS A 213 15.70 11.85 20.78
N PHE A 214 14.49 11.41 21.09
CA PHE A 214 13.41 12.17 21.71
C PHE A 214 12.75 11.37 22.83
#